data_AF-A0A966UCG9-F1
#
_entry.id   AF-A0A966UCG9-F1
#
_cell.length_a   1.000
_cell.length_b   1.000
_cell.length_c   1.000
_cell.angle_alpha   90.00
_cell.angle_beta   90.00
_cell.angle_gamma   90.00
#
_symmetry.space_group_name_H-M   'P 1'
#
loop_
_entity.id
_entity.type
_entity.pdbx_description
1 polymer ?
#
loop_
_entity_poly.entity_id
_entity_poly.type
_entity_poly.pdbx_seq_one_letter_code
_entity_poly.pdbx_strand_id
1 'polypeptide(L)'
;MKRLLIILVLLTFISSVSSTYAKAPFEGNSCQKLGQKRIYKKLEYKCERISKKLIWVRIKVNSAKESSNPIPMPTPSPIPTTSPQPIPTPTTKSSEPNYQESSRRADPETCRLKDQRKNQELRLDHFERNNGFPLQGATLPTKGKLKLLSILVDFPDALGTLEDLKMIREQEKVMVAWFSEASQGKLTAEVITSDKWFRAPKASVEYELLPTQYGLHPKYAQEFIDLTGTSFNWDGVNAFMVHFPTSQKTKLQSAQLGRAVELNTPQGRKSLNYQYFGTLHIDFAKRVKDKNPDYLAGQWIHEHLHDLGLTLHAPGNGFYTGLGQNQGSYSQMLSAWELFKLDWLSDNQIFCTTVSEIENTFVNLVPLEIFEKGNRAAIAGGSIVLITQEWWLFTIGLFAIIAATCC
;
A
#
# COMPACT_ATOMS: atom_id res chain seq x y z
N MET A 1 53.17 -42.62 -14.63
CA MET A 1 52.51 -42.45 -15.93
C MET A 1 51.00 -42.33 -15.69
N LYS A 2 50.38 -41.33 -16.33
CA LYS A 2 49.07 -40.72 -15.99
C LYS A 2 47.89 -41.70 -16.08
N ARG A 3 46.98 -41.69 -15.10
CA ARG A 3 45.61 -42.23 -15.24
C ARG A 3 44.70 -41.12 -15.76
N LEU A 4 44.07 -41.35 -16.91
CA LEU A 4 43.12 -40.46 -17.56
C LEU A 4 41.75 -40.62 -16.89
N LEU A 5 41.18 -39.54 -16.34
CA LEU A 5 39.77 -39.47 -15.95
C LEU A 5 38.99 -38.82 -17.11
N ILE A 6 38.00 -39.52 -17.65
CA ILE A 6 37.06 -39.00 -18.65
C ILE A 6 35.90 -38.36 -17.89
N ILE A 7 35.70 -37.05 -18.04
CA ILE A 7 34.53 -36.32 -17.53
C ILE A 7 33.55 -36.17 -18.70
N LEU A 8 32.37 -36.79 -18.57
CA LEU A 8 31.26 -36.67 -19.50
C LEU A 8 30.44 -35.42 -19.11
N VAL A 9 30.50 -34.36 -19.92
CA VAL A 9 29.70 -33.14 -19.72
C VAL A 9 28.36 -33.32 -20.43
N LEU A 10 27.27 -33.41 -19.65
CA LEU A 10 25.90 -33.47 -20.16
C LEU A 10 25.37 -32.03 -20.32
N LEU A 11 25.29 -31.53 -21.56
CA LEU A 11 24.63 -30.25 -21.86
C LEU A 11 23.11 -30.44 -21.93
N THR A 12 22.39 -29.97 -20.92
CA THR A 12 20.92 -29.83 -20.96
C THR A 12 20.54 -28.49 -21.58
N PHE A 13 19.92 -28.55 -22.76
CA PHE A 13 19.27 -27.41 -23.42
C PHE A 13 18.01 -27.01 -22.64
N ILE A 14 18.00 -25.84 -22.01
CA ILE A 14 16.81 -25.23 -21.42
C ILE A 14 16.16 -24.37 -22.51
N SER A 15 15.07 -24.85 -23.11
CA SER A 15 14.20 -24.06 -23.98
C SER A 15 13.31 -23.16 -23.12
N SER A 16 13.66 -21.86 -23.06
CA SER A 16 12.82 -20.83 -22.45
C SER A 16 11.56 -20.61 -23.29
N VAL A 17 10.42 -21.12 -22.83
CA VAL A 17 9.11 -20.81 -23.38
C VAL A 17 8.65 -19.48 -22.78
N SER A 18 8.74 -18.39 -23.53
CA SER A 18 8.18 -17.10 -23.12
C SER A 18 6.66 -17.13 -23.26
N SER A 19 5.94 -17.33 -22.15
CA SER A 19 4.48 -17.13 -22.11
C SER A 19 4.16 -15.64 -22.25
N THR A 20 3.64 -15.23 -23.39
CA THR A 20 3.14 -13.86 -23.57
C THR A 20 1.78 -13.73 -22.87
N TYR A 21 1.77 -13.16 -21.66
CA TYR A 21 0.53 -12.82 -20.99
C TYR A 21 -0.24 -11.78 -21.82
N ALA A 22 -1.52 -12.06 -22.09
CA ALA A 22 -2.41 -11.11 -22.75
C ALA A 22 -2.63 -9.90 -21.82
N LYS A 23 -2.15 -8.73 -22.24
CA LYS A 23 -2.31 -7.46 -21.52
C LYS A 23 -3.80 -7.18 -21.22
N ALA A 24 -4.10 -6.69 -20.02
CA ALA A 24 -5.44 -6.34 -19.59
C ALA A 24 -6.11 -5.31 -20.55
N PRO A 25 -7.44 -5.42 -20.80
CA PRO A 25 -8.16 -4.53 -21.70
C PRO A 25 -8.39 -3.17 -21.01
N PHE A 26 -7.48 -2.25 -21.26
CA PHE A 26 -7.56 -0.85 -20.83
C PHE A 26 -7.53 0.05 -22.07
N GLU A 27 -8.20 1.20 -22.01
CA GLU A 27 -8.35 2.12 -23.14
C GLU A 27 -6.97 2.52 -23.69
N GLY A 28 -6.79 2.39 -25.01
CA GLY A 28 -5.50 2.66 -25.66
C GLY A 28 -4.54 1.47 -25.77
N ASN A 29 -4.75 0.36 -25.04
CA ASN A 29 -3.94 -0.85 -25.20
C ASN A 29 -4.28 -1.63 -26.48
N SER A 30 -3.29 -2.33 -27.04
CA SER A 30 -3.49 -3.21 -28.20
C SER A 30 -4.39 -4.40 -27.85
N CYS A 31 -5.33 -4.73 -28.74
CA CYS A 31 -6.18 -5.91 -28.65
C CYS A 31 -5.91 -6.86 -29.82
N GLN A 32 -6.18 -8.15 -29.62
CA GLN A 32 -5.80 -9.19 -30.60
C GLN A 32 -6.86 -9.41 -31.69
N LYS A 33 -8.13 -9.12 -31.41
CA LYS A 33 -9.25 -9.47 -32.31
C LYS A 33 -10.28 -8.34 -32.39
N LEU A 34 -10.45 -7.77 -33.59
CA LEU A 34 -11.43 -6.73 -33.89
C LEU A 34 -12.84 -7.16 -33.43
N GLY A 35 -13.56 -6.27 -32.74
CA GLY A 35 -14.91 -6.50 -32.24
C GLY A 35 -15.01 -7.31 -30.95
N GLN A 36 -13.88 -7.81 -30.41
CA GLN A 36 -13.88 -8.47 -29.10
C GLN A 36 -14.35 -7.49 -28.02
N LYS A 37 -15.26 -7.94 -27.16
CA LYS A 37 -15.70 -7.19 -25.97
C LYS A 37 -15.15 -7.84 -24.70
N ARG A 38 -14.79 -7.03 -23.70
CA ARG A 38 -14.37 -7.50 -22.37
C ARG A 38 -14.86 -6.54 -21.29
N ILE A 39 -15.22 -7.09 -20.14
CA ILE A 39 -15.50 -6.34 -18.93
C ILE A 39 -14.23 -6.37 -18.07
N TYR A 40 -13.74 -5.20 -17.68
CA TYR A 40 -12.60 -5.06 -16.77
C TYR A 40 -12.86 -3.90 -15.82
N LYS A 41 -12.66 -4.13 -14.52
CA LYS A 41 -12.98 -3.15 -13.46
C LYS A 41 -14.38 -2.53 -13.60
N LYS A 42 -15.41 -3.35 -13.88
CA LYS A 42 -16.83 -2.95 -14.09
C LYS A 42 -17.07 -2.02 -15.29
N LEU A 43 -16.11 -1.87 -16.21
CA LEU A 43 -16.24 -1.11 -17.45
C LEU A 43 -16.21 -2.05 -18.66
N GLU A 44 -17.06 -1.78 -19.66
CA GLU A 44 -17.09 -2.53 -20.90
C GLU A 44 -16.17 -1.89 -21.95
N TYR A 45 -15.29 -2.70 -22.53
CA TYR A 45 -14.37 -2.32 -23.60
C TYR A 45 -14.64 -3.13 -24.86
N LYS A 46 -14.46 -2.51 -26.02
CA LYS A 46 -14.52 -3.15 -27.34
C LYS A 46 -13.25 -2.87 -28.12
N CYS A 47 -12.71 -3.91 -28.74
CA CYS A 47 -11.56 -3.82 -29.62
C CYS A 47 -11.97 -3.18 -30.96
N GLU A 48 -11.44 -2.00 -31.27
CA GLU A 48 -11.71 -1.28 -32.52
C GLU A 48 -10.43 -1.01 -33.31
N ARG A 49 -10.56 -0.77 -34.61
CA ARG A 49 -9.43 -0.44 -35.48
C ARG A 49 -9.27 1.09 -35.52
N ILE A 50 -8.17 1.58 -34.98
CA ILE A 50 -7.80 3.00 -35.02
C ILE A 50 -6.44 3.11 -35.71
N SER A 51 -6.36 3.87 -36.81
CA SER A 51 -5.11 4.16 -37.53
C SER A 51 -4.22 2.93 -37.77
N LYS A 52 -4.80 1.87 -38.34
CA LYS A 52 -4.18 0.56 -38.67
C LYS A 52 -3.81 -0.35 -37.49
N LYS A 53 -4.04 0.04 -36.23
CA LYS A 53 -3.84 -0.82 -35.05
C LYS A 53 -5.18 -1.22 -34.44
N LEU A 54 -5.21 -2.39 -33.81
CA LEU A 54 -6.35 -2.85 -33.02
C LEU A 54 -6.16 -2.38 -31.58
N ILE A 55 -7.08 -1.57 -31.07
CA ILE A 55 -7.00 -0.91 -29.76
C ILE A 55 -8.30 -1.10 -28.98
N TRP A 56 -8.20 -1.28 -27.66
CA TRP A 56 -9.36 -1.26 -26.76
C TRP A 56 -9.95 0.14 -26.63
N VAL A 57 -11.24 0.28 -26.92
CA VAL A 57 -12.03 1.49 -26.76
C VAL A 57 -13.09 1.24 -25.69
N ARG A 58 -13.27 2.18 -24.76
CA ARG A 58 -14.30 2.08 -23.73
C ARG A 58 -15.67 2.37 -24.34
N ILE A 59 -16.64 1.51 -24.07
CA ILE A 59 -18.04 1.78 -24.43
C ILE A 59 -18.68 2.52 -23.25
N LYS A 60 -19.17 3.74 -23.47
CA LYS A 60 -19.99 4.45 -22.48
C LYS A 60 -21.37 3.82 -22.46
N VAL A 61 -21.75 3.23 -21.32
CA VAL A 61 -23.17 2.97 -21.03
C VAL A 61 -23.76 4.31 -20.62
N ASN A 62 -24.61 4.90 -21.47
CA ASN A 62 -25.30 6.14 -21.14
C ASN A 62 -26.29 5.85 -19.99
N SER A 63 -25.92 6.26 -18.77
CA SER A 63 -26.91 6.53 -17.72
C SER A 63 -27.55 7.88 -18.03
N ALA A 64 -28.77 7.85 -18.56
CA ALA A 64 -29.60 9.05 -18.67
C ALA A 64 -29.97 9.53 -17.26
N LYS A 65 -29.77 10.83 -17.03
CA LYS A 65 -30.08 11.56 -15.80
C LYS A 65 -31.32 12.40 -16.10
N GLU A 66 -32.40 12.25 -15.34
CA GLU A 66 -33.54 13.17 -15.41
C GLU A 66 -34.14 13.46 -14.03
N SER A 67 -34.51 14.72 -13.84
CA SER A 67 -34.92 15.39 -12.60
C SER A 67 -36.44 15.63 -12.58
N SER A 68 -37.00 15.59 -11.36
CA SER A 68 -38.21 16.26 -10.84
C SER A 68 -39.62 15.97 -11.44
N ASN A 69 -40.39 15.13 -10.74
CA ASN A 69 -41.83 15.15 -10.33
C ASN A 69 -42.96 15.77 -11.22
N PRO A 70 -44.25 15.38 -11.03
CA PRO A 70 -44.93 14.26 -11.68
C PRO A 70 -46.14 14.69 -12.55
N ILE A 71 -46.45 13.95 -13.62
CA ILE A 71 -47.70 14.09 -14.42
C ILE A 71 -48.28 12.68 -14.67
N PRO A 72 -49.61 12.48 -14.65
CA PRO A 72 -50.23 11.18 -14.46
C PRO A 72 -50.11 10.25 -15.67
N MET A 73 -49.93 8.97 -15.35
CA MET A 73 -49.82 7.83 -16.26
C MET A 73 -51.16 7.54 -16.97
N PRO A 74 -51.21 7.48 -18.31
CA PRO A 74 -52.20 6.69 -19.01
C PRO A 74 -51.66 5.27 -19.19
N THR A 75 -52.40 4.28 -18.69
CA THR A 75 -52.13 2.86 -18.86
C THR A 75 -52.30 2.44 -20.33
N PRO A 76 -51.33 1.75 -20.96
CA PRO A 76 -51.59 0.92 -22.12
C PRO A 76 -51.29 -0.57 -21.86
N SER A 77 -52.17 -1.40 -22.43
CA SER A 77 -52.28 -2.86 -22.41
C SER A 77 -51.03 -3.66 -22.84
N PRO A 78 -50.96 -4.98 -22.51
CA PRO A 78 -49.78 -5.80 -22.75
C PRO A 78 -49.62 -6.18 -24.23
N ILE A 79 -48.36 -6.22 -24.71
CA ILE A 79 -47.95 -6.75 -26.02
C ILE A 79 -47.09 -8.01 -25.79
N PRO A 80 -47.19 -9.08 -26.62
CA PRO A 80 -46.64 -10.40 -26.33
C PRO A 80 -45.12 -10.47 -26.53
N THR A 81 -44.44 -11.21 -25.65
CA THR A 81 -43.00 -11.50 -25.70
C THR A 81 -42.72 -12.66 -26.66
N THR A 82 -41.91 -12.44 -27.70
CA THR A 82 -41.30 -13.52 -28.49
C THR A 82 -39.93 -13.89 -27.91
N SER A 83 -39.74 -15.19 -27.66
CA SER A 83 -38.53 -15.78 -27.08
C SER A 83 -37.44 -15.98 -28.15
N PRO A 84 -36.19 -15.51 -27.95
CA PRO A 84 -35.07 -15.90 -28.78
C PRO A 84 -34.41 -17.20 -28.27
N GLN A 85 -34.23 -18.13 -29.19
CA GLN A 85 -33.61 -19.45 -29.00
C GLN A 85 -32.08 -19.34 -28.77
N PRO A 86 -31.47 -20.11 -27.85
CA PRO A 86 -30.05 -19.97 -27.48
C PRO A 86 -29.09 -20.59 -28.50
N ILE A 87 -28.01 -19.87 -28.82
CA ILE A 87 -26.83 -20.36 -29.56
C ILE A 87 -25.85 -21.00 -28.55
N PRO A 88 -25.32 -22.20 -28.81
CA PRO A 88 -24.41 -22.88 -27.89
C PRO A 88 -23.06 -22.16 -27.82
N THR A 89 -22.67 -21.76 -26.60
CA THR A 89 -21.35 -21.22 -26.29
C THR A 89 -20.36 -22.38 -26.08
N PRO A 90 -19.15 -22.37 -26.68
CA PRO A 90 -18.15 -23.39 -26.42
C PRO A 90 -17.58 -23.22 -25.01
N THR A 91 -18.02 -24.07 -24.09
CA THR A 91 -17.53 -24.12 -22.71
C THR A 91 -16.25 -24.96 -22.66
N THR A 92 -15.08 -24.33 -22.79
CA THR A 92 -13.84 -24.96 -22.32
C THR A 92 -13.84 -24.86 -20.80
N LYS A 93 -14.36 -25.88 -20.12
CA LYS A 93 -14.15 -26.07 -18.68
C LYS A 93 -12.64 -26.21 -18.48
N SER A 94 -12.01 -25.19 -17.91
CA SER A 94 -10.74 -25.38 -17.20
C SER A 94 -11.02 -26.42 -16.12
N SER A 95 -10.42 -27.61 -16.22
CA SER A 95 -10.48 -28.59 -15.15
C SER A 95 -9.76 -27.99 -13.94
N GLU A 96 -10.50 -27.61 -12.90
CA GLU A 96 -9.89 -27.31 -11.61
C GLU A 96 -9.00 -28.50 -11.21
N PRO A 97 -7.74 -28.26 -10.80
CA PRO A 97 -6.90 -29.35 -10.34
C PRO A 97 -7.58 -30.02 -9.15
N ASN A 98 -7.73 -31.35 -9.21
CA ASN A 98 -8.34 -32.14 -8.14
C ASN A 98 -7.32 -32.28 -7.00
N TYR A 99 -7.22 -31.26 -6.15
CA TYR A 99 -6.47 -31.33 -4.90
C TYR A 99 -7.44 -31.19 -3.72
N GLN A 100 -7.11 -31.88 -2.62
CA GLN A 100 -7.82 -31.72 -1.36
C GLN A 100 -7.07 -30.68 -0.52
N GLU A 101 -7.77 -29.60 -0.15
CA GLU A 101 -7.17 -28.56 0.68
C GLU A 101 -6.78 -29.13 2.04
N SER A 102 -5.55 -28.84 2.47
CA SER A 102 -5.01 -29.31 3.74
C SER A 102 -5.64 -28.55 4.90
N SER A 103 -5.92 -29.25 6.00
CA SER A 103 -6.26 -28.60 7.27
C SER A 103 -5.02 -27.96 7.90
N ARG A 104 -5.23 -26.94 8.74
CA ARG A 104 -4.18 -26.38 9.59
C ARG A 104 -3.63 -27.48 10.49
N ARG A 105 -2.31 -27.52 10.65
CA ARG A 105 -1.61 -28.62 11.35
C ARG A 105 -1.01 -28.18 12.68
N ALA A 106 -0.79 -26.89 12.87
CA ALA A 106 -0.21 -26.33 14.09
C ALA A 106 -1.02 -25.15 14.64
N ASP A 107 -0.82 -24.88 15.93
CA ASP A 107 -1.31 -23.67 16.58
C ASP A 107 -0.67 -22.42 15.94
N PRO A 108 -1.44 -21.37 15.60
CA PRO A 108 -0.94 -20.10 15.03
C PRO A 108 0.23 -19.47 15.79
N GLU A 109 0.33 -19.65 17.11
CA GLU A 109 1.47 -19.17 17.91
C GLU A 109 2.80 -19.78 17.44
N THR A 110 2.77 -21.01 16.92
CA THR A 110 3.96 -21.68 16.35
C THR A 110 4.49 -20.94 15.13
N CYS A 111 3.61 -20.23 14.41
CA CYS A 111 3.94 -19.42 13.24
C CYS A 111 4.25 -17.95 13.59
N ARG A 112 4.13 -17.55 14.86
CA ARG A 112 4.63 -16.26 15.36
C ARG A 112 6.13 -16.33 15.59
N LEU A 113 6.89 -16.36 14.49
CA LEU A 113 8.34 -16.51 14.52
C LEU A 113 8.99 -15.38 15.31
N LYS A 114 9.73 -15.74 16.37
CA LYS A 114 10.32 -14.80 17.33
C LYS A 114 11.44 -13.97 16.72
N ASP A 115 11.66 -12.77 17.27
CA ASP A 115 12.85 -11.97 16.94
C ASP A 115 14.14 -12.75 17.21
N GLN A 116 15.03 -12.83 16.22
CA GLN A 116 16.31 -13.53 16.26
C GLN A 116 17.51 -12.57 16.26
N ARG A 117 17.29 -11.25 16.33
CA ARG A 117 18.40 -10.29 16.43
C ARG A 117 19.23 -10.57 17.69
N LYS A 118 20.55 -10.45 17.55
CA LYS A 118 21.48 -10.56 18.69
C LYS A 118 21.30 -9.39 19.67
N ASN A 119 21.15 -8.18 19.13
CA ASN A 119 20.75 -7.01 19.90
C ASN A 119 19.24 -6.77 19.72
N GLN A 120 18.49 -6.92 20.80
CA GLN A 120 17.04 -6.69 20.84
C GLN A 120 16.67 -5.33 21.45
N GLU A 121 17.65 -4.48 21.75
CA GLU A 121 17.41 -3.12 22.26
C GLU A 121 16.50 -2.35 21.30
N LEU A 122 15.48 -1.71 21.87
CA LEU A 122 14.58 -0.88 21.11
C LEU A 122 15.24 0.48 20.84
N ARG A 123 15.60 0.70 19.58
CA ARG A 123 16.17 1.95 19.08
C ARG A 123 15.24 2.54 18.05
N LEU A 124 14.39 3.49 18.48
CA LEU A 124 13.41 4.14 17.59
C LEU A 124 14.09 4.92 16.44
N ASP A 125 15.33 5.34 16.66
CA ASP A 125 16.23 6.07 15.77
C ASP A 125 17.06 5.16 14.84
N HIS A 126 16.99 3.84 14.98
CA HIS A 126 17.82 2.91 14.22
C HIS A 126 17.02 2.09 13.19
N PHE A 127 17.67 1.72 12.08
CA PHE A 127 17.05 0.98 10.96
C PHE A 127 16.90 -0.52 11.26
N GLU A 128 17.71 -1.07 12.16
CA GLU A 128 17.61 -2.48 12.59
C GLU A 128 16.46 -2.67 13.59
N ARG A 129 15.24 -2.73 13.06
CA ARG A 129 14.04 -3.00 13.85
C ARG A 129 13.69 -4.48 13.88
N ASN A 130 12.95 -4.86 14.91
CA ASN A 130 12.44 -6.21 15.07
C ASN A 130 11.57 -6.58 13.86
N ASN A 131 11.80 -7.73 13.23
CA ASN A 131 10.95 -8.30 12.17
C ASN A 131 10.17 -9.55 12.59
N GLY A 132 10.45 -10.10 13.78
CA GLY A 132 9.72 -11.20 14.40
C GLY A 132 8.66 -10.75 15.41
N PHE A 133 8.09 -11.72 16.12
CA PHE A 133 7.17 -11.53 17.24
C PHE A 133 7.90 -11.47 18.59
N PRO A 134 7.33 -10.77 19.60
CA PRO A 134 6.16 -9.88 19.51
C PRO A 134 6.49 -8.60 18.73
N LEU A 135 5.48 -7.87 18.25
CA LEU A 135 5.68 -6.52 17.71
C LEU A 135 6.37 -5.62 18.75
N GLN A 136 7.34 -4.81 18.33
CA GLN A 136 8.06 -3.87 19.18
C GLN A 136 8.18 -2.51 18.48
N GLY A 137 8.30 -1.43 19.26
CA GLY A 137 8.58 -0.10 18.73
C GLY A 137 7.40 0.65 18.12
N ALA A 138 6.17 0.14 18.30
CA ALA A 138 4.97 0.88 17.94
C ALA A 138 4.82 2.11 18.85
N THR A 139 4.82 3.29 18.24
CA THR A 139 4.55 4.60 18.87
C THR A 139 3.14 5.10 18.56
N LEU A 140 2.48 4.52 17.56
CA LEU A 140 1.07 4.70 17.25
C LEU A 140 0.26 3.43 17.57
N PRO A 141 -1.06 3.56 17.84
CA PRO A 141 -1.91 2.41 18.12
C PRO A 141 -2.08 1.53 16.87
N THR A 142 -1.93 0.21 17.04
CA THR A 142 -2.18 -0.77 15.97
C THR A 142 -3.64 -1.22 15.86
N LYS A 143 -4.48 -0.82 16.82
CA LYS A 143 -5.92 -1.09 16.87
C LYS A 143 -6.70 0.06 17.50
N GLY A 144 -8.00 0.13 17.26
CA GLY A 144 -8.89 1.16 17.75
C GLY A 144 -8.91 2.38 16.83
N LYS A 145 -8.65 3.57 17.39
CA LYS A 145 -8.70 4.84 16.66
C LYS A 145 -7.31 5.48 16.60
N LEU A 146 -6.90 5.87 15.40
CA LEU A 146 -5.72 6.67 15.12
C LEU A 146 -6.15 8.10 14.77
N LYS A 147 -5.81 9.06 15.61
CA LYS A 147 -6.11 10.48 15.39
C LYS A 147 -4.91 11.22 14.82
N LEU A 148 -5.05 11.68 13.59
CA LEU A 148 -4.03 12.41 12.84
C LEU A 148 -4.49 13.86 12.70
N LEU A 149 -3.62 14.82 12.99
CA LEU A 149 -3.91 16.23 12.74
C LEU A 149 -3.26 16.67 11.42
N SER A 150 -4.02 17.32 10.54
CA SER A 150 -3.51 17.87 9.28
C SER A 150 -3.39 19.39 9.37
N ILE A 151 -2.17 19.89 9.23
CA ILE A 151 -1.84 21.31 9.34
C ILE A 151 -1.36 21.81 7.98
N LEU A 152 -2.01 22.86 7.49
CA LEU A 152 -1.66 23.52 6.24
C LEU A 152 -0.81 24.74 6.55
N VAL A 153 0.46 24.73 6.11
CA VAL A 153 1.39 25.84 6.32
C VAL A 153 1.80 26.40 4.97
N ASP A 154 1.63 27.70 4.77
CA ASP A 154 2.12 28.39 3.57
C ASP A 154 3.20 29.43 3.93
N PHE A 155 3.84 30.00 2.91
CA PHE A 155 5.00 30.86 3.06
C PHE A 155 4.81 32.20 2.33
N PRO A 156 5.54 33.27 2.70
CA PRO A 156 5.49 34.55 1.98
C PRO A 156 5.80 34.44 0.48
N ASP A 157 6.65 33.49 0.08
CA ASP A 157 7.06 33.22 -1.30
C ASP A 157 6.28 32.09 -1.99
N ALA A 158 5.36 31.43 -1.28
CA ALA A 158 4.56 30.31 -1.76
C ALA A 158 3.23 30.26 -1.00
N LEU A 159 2.22 30.95 -1.54
CA LEU A 159 0.88 31.01 -0.94
C LEU A 159 0.13 29.70 -1.18
N GLY A 160 -0.66 29.28 -0.18
CA GLY A 160 -1.57 28.16 -0.32
C GLY A 160 -2.73 28.46 -1.27
N THR A 161 -3.09 27.48 -2.09
CA THR A 161 -4.22 27.59 -3.04
C THR A 161 -5.36 26.64 -2.68
N LEU A 162 -6.52 26.85 -3.30
CA LEU A 162 -7.65 25.93 -3.18
C LEU A 162 -7.34 24.58 -3.86
N GLU A 163 -6.55 24.60 -4.92
CA GLU A 163 -6.10 23.41 -5.65
C GLU A 163 -5.18 22.55 -4.77
N ASP A 164 -4.25 23.16 -4.04
CA ASP A 164 -3.39 22.48 -3.07
C ASP A 164 -4.24 21.85 -1.96
N LEU A 165 -5.17 22.60 -1.38
CA LEU A 165 -6.09 22.12 -0.35
C LEU A 165 -6.88 20.90 -0.84
N LYS A 166 -7.51 20.99 -2.01
CA LYS A 166 -8.28 19.88 -2.60
C LYS A 166 -7.41 18.64 -2.79
N MET A 167 -6.20 18.82 -3.33
CA MET A 167 -5.27 17.71 -3.53
C MET A 167 -4.92 17.02 -2.21
N ILE A 168 -4.61 17.78 -1.15
CA ILE A 168 -4.33 17.23 0.17
C ILE A 168 -5.54 16.47 0.73
N ARG A 169 -6.75 17.06 0.68
CA ARG A 169 -7.97 16.42 1.18
C ARG A 169 -8.32 15.12 0.47
N GLU A 170 -8.09 15.03 -0.84
CA GLU A 170 -8.32 13.77 -1.57
C GLU A 170 -7.33 12.67 -1.13
N GLN A 171 -6.06 13.00 -0.91
CA GLN A 171 -5.07 12.03 -0.43
C GLN A 171 -5.36 11.60 1.02
N GLU A 172 -5.82 12.51 1.89
CA GLU A 172 -6.23 12.18 3.25
C GLU A 172 -7.38 11.17 3.28
N LYS A 173 -8.37 11.31 2.38
CA LYS A 173 -9.47 10.34 2.25
C LYS A 173 -8.95 8.95 1.90
N VAL A 174 -8.00 8.86 0.96
CA VAL A 174 -7.37 7.59 0.58
C VAL A 174 -6.65 6.97 1.77
N MET A 175 -5.86 7.75 2.50
CA MET A 175 -5.17 7.29 3.70
C MET A 175 -6.13 6.77 4.78
N VAL A 176 -7.21 7.51 5.05
CA VAL A 176 -8.22 7.11 6.04
C VAL A 176 -8.88 5.78 5.68
N ALA A 177 -9.31 5.64 4.41
CA ALA A 177 -9.91 4.42 3.92
C ALA A 177 -8.92 3.24 4.03
N TRP A 178 -7.67 3.48 3.64
CA TRP A 178 -6.63 2.46 3.63
C TRP A 178 -6.42 1.82 5.01
N PHE A 179 -6.31 2.62 6.08
CA PHE A 179 -6.11 2.07 7.43
C PHE A 179 -7.25 1.14 7.85
N SER A 180 -8.49 1.52 7.54
CA SER A 180 -9.65 0.68 7.84
C SER A 180 -9.67 -0.59 6.98
N GLU A 181 -9.35 -0.48 5.70
CA GLU A 181 -9.40 -1.61 4.77
C GLU A 181 -8.27 -2.62 5.04
N ALA A 182 -7.02 -2.16 5.09
CA ALA A 182 -5.85 -3.01 5.33
C ALA A 182 -5.90 -3.69 6.70
N SER A 183 -6.47 -3.04 7.71
CA SER A 183 -6.62 -3.61 9.07
C SER A 183 -7.87 -4.45 9.28
N GLN A 184 -8.73 -4.61 8.25
CA GLN A 184 -10.04 -5.25 8.38
C GLN A 184 -10.91 -4.62 9.49
N GLY A 185 -10.84 -3.30 9.61
CA GLY A 185 -11.58 -2.51 10.60
C GLY A 185 -11.00 -2.52 12.02
N LYS A 186 -9.87 -3.22 12.26
CA LYS A 186 -9.22 -3.26 13.57
C LYS A 186 -8.61 -1.91 13.95
N LEU A 187 -8.16 -1.13 12.97
CA LEU A 187 -7.69 0.24 13.14
C LEU A 187 -8.47 1.18 12.20
N THR A 188 -8.98 2.27 12.75
CA THR A 188 -9.66 3.33 11.99
C THR A 188 -8.90 4.63 12.18
N ALA A 189 -8.65 5.35 11.09
CA ALA A 189 -8.01 6.66 11.14
C ALA A 189 -9.05 7.78 11.09
N GLU A 190 -8.80 8.85 11.84
CA GLU A 190 -9.53 10.10 11.83
C GLU A 190 -8.53 11.22 11.55
N VAL A 191 -8.79 12.03 10.52
CA VAL A 191 -7.96 13.22 10.25
C VAL A 191 -8.72 14.45 10.73
N ILE A 192 -8.15 15.12 11.73
CA ILE A 192 -8.60 16.42 12.22
C ILE A 192 -8.01 17.49 11.29
N THR A 193 -8.87 18.35 10.75
CA THR A 193 -8.48 19.27 9.67
C THR A 193 -8.91 20.71 9.96
N SER A 194 -8.19 21.66 9.34
CA SER A 194 -8.65 23.04 9.13
C SER A 194 -8.29 23.45 7.70
N ASP A 195 -9.21 24.13 7.02
CA ASP A 195 -8.98 24.64 5.66
C ASP A 195 -8.22 25.99 5.64
N LYS A 196 -7.78 26.44 6.81
CA LYS A 196 -6.94 27.63 6.96
C LYS A 196 -5.48 27.29 6.68
N TRP A 197 -4.85 28.09 5.82
CA TRP A 197 -3.40 28.15 5.69
C TRP A 197 -2.80 29.01 6.80
N PHE A 198 -1.90 28.43 7.59
CA PHE A 198 -1.15 29.13 8.62
C PHE A 198 0.16 29.65 8.03
N ARG A 199 0.27 30.97 7.91
CA ARG A 199 1.43 31.61 7.29
C ARG A 199 2.66 31.53 8.18
N ALA A 200 3.68 30.84 7.70
CA ALA A 200 5.01 30.89 8.29
C ALA A 200 5.67 32.27 8.10
N PRO A 201 6.49 32.75 9.06
CA PRO A 201 7.07 34.10 9.01
C PRO A 201 8.20 34.29 8.00
N LYS A 202 8.75 33.19 7.47
CA LYS A 202 9.94 33.16 6.61
C LYS A 202 9.65 32.54 5.27
N ALA A 203 10.47 32.82 4.27
CA ALA A 203 10.36 32.18 2.96
C ALA A 203 10.58 30.66 3.08
N SER A 204 9.99 29.90 2.17
CA SER A 204 10.02 28.44 2.16
C SER A 204 11.45 27.88 2.18
N VAL A 205 12.37 28.49 1.44
CA VAL A 205 13.80 28.10 1.40
C VAL A 205 14.53 28.23 2.74
N GLU A 206 14.04 29.04 3.67
CA GLU A 206 14.66 29.24 4.98
C GLU A 206 14.36 28.10 5.97
N TYR A 207 13.39 27.24 5.65
CA TYR A 207 13.09 26.02 6.40
C TYR A 207 13.86 24.81 5.89
N GLU A 208 14.74 24.98 4.89
CA GLU A 208 15.55 23.89 4.35
C GLU A 208 16.51 23.34 5.41
N LEU A 209 16.49 22.02 5.58
CA LEU A 209 17.42 21.26 6.40
C LEU A 209 18.35 20.47 5.50
N LEU A 210 19.65 20.75 5.60
CA LEU A 210 20.68 19.92 5.02
C LEU A 210 20.73 18.57 5.74
N PRO A 211 21.21 17.48 5.11
CA PRO A 211 21.32 16.17 5.75
C PRO A 211 22.10 16.20 7.07
N THR A 212 23.15 17.02 7.15
CA THR A 212 23.96 17.22 8.36
C THR A 212 23.21 17.90 9.50
N GLN A 213 22.08 18.51 9.21
CA GLN A 213 21.22 19.24 10.14
C GLN A 213 19.90 18.53 10.39
N TYR A 214 19.76 17.27 9.96
CA TYR A 214 18.49 16.52 10.06
C TYR A 214 17.86 16.66 11.44
N GLY A 215 18.63 16.47 12.52
CA GLY A 215 18.20 16.56 13.92
C GLY A 215 17.58 17.90 14.37
N LEU A 216 17.58 18.95 13.54
CA LEU A 216 16.85 20.19 13.79
C LEU A 216 15.37 20.13 13.40
N HIS A 217 14.92 19.04 12.76
CA HIS A 217 13.52 18.87 12.38
C HIS A 217 12.50 19.06 13.52
N PRO A 218 12.77 18.71 14.80
CA PRO A 218 11.84 18.98 15.90
C PRO A 218 11.61 20.47 16.17
N LYS A 219 12.62 21.31 15.90
CA LYS A 219 12.50 22.76 16.06
C LYS A 219 11.45 23.32 15.10
N TYR A 220 11.49 22.95 13.83
CA TYR A 220 10.50 23.41 12.86
C TYR A 220 9.13 22.78 13.08
N ALA A 221 9.08 21.53 13.51
CA ALA A 221 7.83 20.91 13.95
C ALA A 221 7.16 21.73 15.08
N GLN A 222 7.94 22.18 16.07
CA GLN A 222 7.44 23.08 17.13
C GLN A 222 6.98 24.42 16.56
N GLU A 223 7.76 25.06 15.68
CA GLU A 223 7.35 26.33 15.06
C GLU A 223 6.01 26.18 14.31
N PHE A 224 5.78 25.08 13.61
CA PHE A 224 4.50 24.83 12.93
C PHE A 224 3.33 24.59 13.90
N ILE A 225 3.56 23.99 15.06
CA ILE A 225 2.55 23.92 16.13
C ILE A 225 2.20 25.33 16.61
N ASP A 226 3.21 26.15 16.89
CA ASP A 226 3.04 27.50 17.43
C ASP A 226 2.22 28.40 16.47
N LEU A 227 2.42 28.24 15.14
CA LEU A 227 1.64 28.94 14.12
C LEU A 227 0.13 28.67 14.22
N THR A 228 -0.26 27.48 14.69
CA THR A 228 -1.68 27.14 14.81
C THR A 228 -2.39 27.88 15.94
N GLY A 229 -1.63 28.45 16.89
CA GLY A 229 -2.19 29.07 18.09
C GLY A 229 -3.18 28.11 18.78
N THR A 230 -4.37 28.60 19.10
CA THR A 230 -5.44 27.79 19.72
C THR A 230 -6.42 27.21 18.71
N SER A 231 -6.06 27.14 17.42
CA SER A 231 -6.98 26.68 16.35
C SER A 231 -7.34 25.20 16.44
N PHE A 232 -6.54 24.41 17.17
CA PHE A 232 -6.76 22.97 17.36
C PHE A 232 -6.79 22.60 18.83
N ASN A 233 -7.61 21.60 19.15
CA ASN A 233 -7.47 20.84 20.38
C ASN A 233 -6.54 19.65 20.14
N TRP A 234 -5.39 19.64 20.81
CA TRP A 234 -4.39 18.60 20.65
C TRP A 234 -4.61 17.37 21.56
N ASP A 235 -5.67 17.37 22.37
CA ASP A 235 -5.97 16.24 23.26
C ASP A 235 -6.35 14.98 22.48
N GLY A 236 -5.63 13.89 22.77
CA GLY A 236 -5.82 12.60 22.11
C GLY A 236 -5.31 12.53 20.67
N VAL A 237 -4.66 13.59 20.14
CA VAL A 237 -3.95 13.53 18.86
C VAL A 237 -2.75 12.59 19.02
N ASN A 238 -2.59 11.64 18.09
CA ASN A 238 -1.48 10.69 18.10
C ASN A 238 -0.30 11.19 17.26
N ALA A 239 -0.60 11.76 16.09
CA ALA A 239 0.41 12.32 15.20
C ALA A 239 -0.13 13.54 14.45
N PHE A 240 0.75 14.36 13.89
CA PHE A 240 0.36 15.42 12.97
C PHE A 240 1.18 15.42 11.68
N MET A 241 0.56 15.87 10.61
CA MET A 241 1.18 16.05 9.30
C MET A 241 1.18 17.54 8.97
N VAL A 242 2.30 18.05 8.47
CA VAL A 242 2.37 19.41 7.94
C VAL A 242 2.47 19.35 6.43
N HIS A 243 1.55 20.02 5.76
CA HIS A 243 1.48 20.08 4.31
C HIS A 243 1.80 21.49 3.83
N PHE A 244 2.56 21.57 2.74
CA PHE A 244 2.99 22.80 2.11
C PHE A 244 2.37 22.95 0.71
N PRO A 245 2.18 24.18 0.19
CA PRO A 245 1.67 24.43 -1.16
C PRO A 245 2.59 23.81 -2.21
N THR A 246 2.06 23.37 -3.35
CA THR A 246 2.89 22.76 -4.41
C THR A 246 3.86 23.72 -5.09
N SER A 247 3.75 25.03 -4.81
CA SER A 247 4.60 26.13 -5.29
C SER A 247 5.79 26.45 -4.37
N GLN A 248 5.85 25.82 -3.20
CA GLN A 248 6.94 25.98 -2.23
C GLN A 248 8.30 25.55 -2.80
N LYS A 249 9.40 26.09 -2.23
CA LYS A 249 10.76 25.90 -2.74
C LYS A 249 11.73 25.25 -1.72
N THR A 250 11.23 24.74 -0.59
CA THR A 250 11.98 23.94 0.38
C THR A 250 12.62 22.74 -0.33
N LYS A 251 13.95 22.64 -0.32
CA LYS A 251 14.66 21.47 -0.84
C LYS A 251 15.04 20.51 0.29
N LEU A 252 14.05 20.15 1.12
CA LEU A 252 14.26 19.12 2.15
C LEU A 252 14.68 17.84 1.45
N GLN A 253 15.95 17.43 1.64
CA GLN A 253 16.52 16.27 0.95
C GLN A 253 15.97 14.94 1.47
N SER A 254 15.20 14.96 2.55
CA SER A 254 14.60 13.77 3.17
C SER A 254 13.24 14.11 3.79
N ALA A 255 12.45 13.08 4.06
CA ALA A 255 11.27 13.18 4.91
C ALA A 255 11.68 13.61 6.32
N GLN A 256 10.98 14.58 6.90
CA GLN A 256 11.27 15.08 8.24
C GLN A 256 10.31 14.39 9.22
N LEU A 257 10.85 13.48 10.04
CA LEU A 257 10.05 12.49 10.76
C LEU A 257 10.38 12.51 12.25
N GLY A 258 9.39 12.78 13.10
CA GLY A 258 9.52 12.65 14.56
C GLY A 258 8.72 11.46 15.07
N ARG A 259 9.31 10.69 16.00
CA ARG A 259 8.67 9.57 16.71
C ARG A 259 8.82 9.77 18.21
N ALA A 260 7.69 9.82 18.91
CA ALA A 260 7.60 10.09 20.34
C ALA A 260 8.42 11.34 20.76
N VAL A 261 8.27 12.42 20.00
CA VAL A 261 8.97 13.69 20.26
C VAL A 261 8.14 14.52 21.23
N GLU A 262 8.79 14.97 22.30
CA GLU A 262 8.19 15.90 23.27
C GLU A 262 8.08 17.30 22.66
N LEU A 263 6.85 17.74 22.38
CA LEU A 263 6.53 19.05 21.82
C LEU A 263 5.54 19.78 22.74
N ASN A 264 5.60 21.11 22.75
CA ASN A 264 4.68 21.93 23.52
C ASN A 264 3.46 22.26 22.66
N THR A 265 2.25 21.96 23.14
CA THR A 265 1.00 22.39 22.51
C THR A 265 0.27 23.38 23.41
N PRO A 266 -0.79 24.06 22.93
CA PRO A 266 -1.62 24.92 23.79
C PRO A 266 -2.22 24.19 25.01
N GLN A 267 -2.37 22.87 24.95
CA GLN A 267 -2.86 22.02 26.05
C GLN A 267 -1.71 21.43 26.89
N GLY A 268 -0.48 21.95 26.74
CA GLY A 268 0.70 21.50 27.47
C GLY A 268 1.62 20.61 26.63
N ARG A 269 2.65 20.07 27.29
CA ARG A 269 3.64 19.20 26.64
C ARG A 269 3.02 17.84 26.30
N LYS A 270 3.26 17.35 25.09
CA LYS A 270 2.77 16.07 24.57
C LYS A 270 3.88 15.34 23.80
N SER A 271 3.94 14.02 23.95
CA SER A 271 4.71 13.13 23.07
C SER A 271 3.93 12.90 21.77
N LEU A 272 4.44 13.38 20.65
CA LEU A 272 3.79 13.32 19.34
C LEU A 272 4.70 12.73 18.28
N ASN A 273 4.09 12.04 17.31
CA ASN A 273 4.74 11.76 16.04
C ASN A 273 4.41 12.86 15.03
N TYR A 274 5.30 13.05 14.06
CA TYR A 274 5.00 13.96 12.95
C TYR A 274 5.73 13.61 11.67
N GLN A 275 5.17 14.09 10.56
CA GLN A 275 5.81 14.03 9.26
C GLN A 275 5.55 15.31 8.45
N TYR A 276 6.58 15.75 7.73
CA TYR A 276 6.46 16.78 6.71
C TYR A 276 7.56 16.63 5.65
N PHE A 277 7.29 17.15 4.44
CA PHE A 277 8.08 16.83 3.26
C PHE A 277 8.40 18.08 2.44
N GLY A 278 9.57 18.08 1.79
CA GLY A 278 9.94 19.13 0.85
C GLY A 278 9.40 18.88 -0.56
N THR A 279 9.98 19.55 -1.56
CA THR A 279 9.52 19.47 -2.95
C THR A 279 9.64 18.06 -3.55
N LEU A 280 10.59 17.25 -3.08
CA LEU A 280 10.92 15.95 -3.68
C LEU A 280 9.70 15.03 -3.86
N HIS A 281 8.92 14.81 -2.80
CA HIS A 281 7.75 13.92 -2.86
C HIS A 281 6.59 14.53 -3.64
N ILE A 282 6.40 15.85 -3.55
CA ILE A 282 5.39 16.58 -4.31
C ILE A 282 5.69 16.49 -5.82
N ASP A 283 6.94 16.72 -6.20
CA ASP A 283 7.38 16.66 -7.59
C ASP A 283 7.36 15.23 -8.13
N PHE A 284 7.69 14.24 -7.30
CA PHE A 284 7.51 12.85 -7.66
C PHE A 284 6.03 12.51 -7.90
N ALA A 285 5.13 12.91 -6.98
CA ALA A 285 3.69 12.72 -7.11
C ALA A 285 3.17 13.30 -8.44
N LYS A 286 3.59 14.52 -8.79
CA LYS A 286 3.24 15.17 -10.07
C LYS A 286 3.72 14.34 -11.27
N ARG A 287 4.94 13.80 -11.23
CA ARG A 287 5.51 12.98 -12.33
C ARG A 287 4.79 11.64 -12.50
N VAL A 288 4.32 11.02 -11.42
CA VAL A 288 3.70 9.69 -11.48
C VAL A 288 2.18 9.69 -11.46
N LYS A 289 1.53 10.87 -11.38
CA LYS A 289 0.08 11.03 -11.21
C LYS A 289 -0.79 10.12 -12.08
N ASP A 290 -0.44 9.94 -13.35
CA ASP A 290 -1.25 9.11 -14.27
C ASP A 290 -1.16 7.61 -13.95
N LYS A 291 -0.06 7.18 -13.33
CA LYS A 291 0.20 5.77 -12.97
C LYS A 291 -0.10 5.47 -11.50
N ASN A 292 0.13 6.46 -10.64
CA ASN A 292 -0.06 6.38 -9.21
C ASN A 292 -0.59 7.73 -8.70
N PRO A 293 -1.91 7.98 -8.84
CA PRO A 293 -2.54 9.23 -8.41
C PRO A 293 -2.54 9.41 -6.89
N ASP A 294 -2.32 8.33 -6.13
CA ASP A 294 -2.45 8.27 -4.68
C ASP A 294 -1.09 8.20 -3.97
N TYR A 295 -0.02 8.58 -4.67
CA TYR A 295 1.34 8.48 -4.16
C TYR A 295 1.57 9.21 -2.83
N LEU A 296 0.95 10.37 -2.62
CA LEU A 296 1.15 11.11 -1.37
C LEU A 296 0.49 10.39 -0.19
N ALA A 297 -0.71 9.83 -0.38
CA ALA A 297 -1.34 8.97 0.61
C ALA A 297 -0.45 7.76 0.91
N GLY A 298 0.04 7.07 -0.12
CA GLY A 298 0.97 5.94 0.04
C GLY A 298 2.25 6.33 0.81
N GLN A 299 2.80 7.51 0.53
CA GLN A 299 3.95 8.05 1.25
C GLN A 299 3.64 8.28 2.74
N TRP A 300 2.51 8.90 3.06
CA TRP A 300 2.15 9.18 4.46
C TRP A 300 1.84 7.91 5.24
N ILE A 301 1.15 6.96 4.62
CA ILE A 301 0.86 5.65 5.18
C ILE A 301 2.17 4.91 5.47
N HIS A 302 3.12 4.89 4.53
CA HIS A 302 4.41 4.22 4.73
C HIS A 302 5.17 4.74 5.95
N GLU A 303 5.22 6.05 6.14
CA GLU A 303 5.89 6.60 7.32
C GLU A 303 5.16 6.27 8.62
N HIS A 304 3.82 6.26 8.60
CA HIS A 304 3.03 5.80 9.73
C HIS A 304 3.14 4.30 9.98
N LEU A 305 3.42 3.48 8.97
CA LEU A 305 3.67 2.06 9.15
C LEU A 305 4.95 1.80 9.96
N HIS A 306 5.98 2.63 9.76
CA HIS A 306 7.12 2.64 10.67
C HIS A 306 6.74 3.05 12.10
N ASP A 307 5.79 3.98 12.25
CA ASP A 307 5.31 4.40 13.57
C ASP A 307 4.46 3.32 14.26
N LEU A 308 3.85 2.41 13.51
CA LEU A 308 3.19 1.20 14.00
C LEU A 308 4.18 0.08 14.37
N GLY A 309 5.48 0.34 14.33
CA GLY A 309 6.53 -0.60 14.76
C GLY A 309 7.02 -1.55 13.67
N LEU A 310 6.70 -1.28 12.40
CA LEU A 310 7.21 -2.07 11.29
C LEU A 310 8.57 -1.57 10.80
N THR A 311 9.42 -2.51 10.39
CA THR A 311 10.70 -2.23 9.73
C THR A 311 10.53 -1.94 8.26
N LEU A 312 9.52 -2.56 7.62
CA LEU A 312 9.22 -2.44 6.19
C LEU A 312 10.42 -2.85 5.31
N HIS A 313 10.42 -2.43 4.03
CA HIS A 313 11.53 -2.57 3.07
C HIS A 313 11.98 -3.99 2.71
N ALA A 314 11.46 -5.01 3.37
CA ALA A 314 11.78 -6.41 3.12
C ALA A 314 10.76 -7.08 2.20
N PRO A 315 11.12 -8.08 1.38
CA PRO A 315 12.46 -8.63 1.21
C PRO A 315 13.36 -7.78 0.30
N GLY A 316 12.84 -6.72 -0.32
CA GLY A 316 13.62 -5.86 -1.21
C GLY A 316 13.16 -4.40 -1.15
N ASN A 317 14.06 -3.51 -0.75
CA ASN A 317 13.78 -2.08 -0.68
C ASN A 317 13.55 -1.53 -2.10
N GLY A 318 12.45 -0.80 -2.30
CA GLY A 318 12.05 -0.25 -3.58
C GLY A 318 11.31 -1.23 -4.49
N PHE A 319 11.08 -2.48 -4.07
CA PHE A 319 10.30 -3.43 -4.87
C PHE A 319 8.84 -2.96 -4.99
N TYR A 320 8.26 -3.10 -6.18
CA TYR A 320 6.88 -2.70 -6.47
C TYR A 320 5.84 -3.77 -6.04
N THR A 321 6.12 -4.49 -4.96
CA THR A 321 5.32 -5.63 -4.47
C THR A 321 4.34 -5.26 -3.36
N GLY A 322 4.55 -4.13 -2.68
CA GLY A 322 3.70 -3.70 -1.58
C GLY A 322 4.11 -2.34 -1.04
N LEU A 323 3.23 -1.74 -0.25
CA LEU A 323 3.41 -0.40 0.29
C LEU A 323 4.59 -0.31 1.27
N GLY A 324 4.88 -1.42 1.98
CA GLY A 324 6.03 -1.52 2.87
C GLY A 324 7.36 -1.49 2.11
N GLN A 325 7.41 -1.96 0.87
CA GLN A 325 8.66 -2.01 0.10
C GLN A 325 8.87 -0.73 -0.71
N ASN A 326 7.79 -0.11 -1.17
CA ASN A 326 7.84 1.11 -1.98
C ASN A 326 6.51 1.89 -1.87
N GLN A 327 6.60 3.16 -1.50
CA GLN A 327 5.45 4.07 -1.37
C GLN A 327 4.71 4.27 -2.71
N GLY A 328 5.43 4.09 -3.82
CA GLY A 328 4.92 4.14 -5.19
C GLY A 328 4.50 2.79 -5.78
N SER A 329 4.41 1.73 -4.98
CA SER A 329 4.12 0.36 -5.42
C SER A 329 2.79 0.21 -6.17
N TYR A 330 2.67 -0.82 -7.02
CA TYR A 330 1.43 -1.16 -7.72
C TYR A 330 0.38 -1.74 -6.78
N SER A 331 0.79 -2.65 -5.88
CA SER A 331 -0.04 -3.02 -4.74
C SER A 331 0.19 -2.02 -3.62
N GLN A 332 -0.91 -1.43 -3.18
CA GLN A 332 -0.93 -0.56 -2.00
C GLN A 332 -1.12 -1.37 -0.71
N MET A 333 -1.09 -2.71 -0.77
CA MET A 333 -1.22 -3.56 0.41
C MET A 333 0.14 -3.85 1.06
N LEU A 334 0.12 -4.17 2.35
CA LEU A 334 1.28 -4.72 3.07
C LEU A 334 1.51 -6.19 2.73
N SER A 335 2.69 -6.70 3.06
CA SER A 335 2.90 -8.15 3.01
C SER A 335 2.02 -8.86 4.06
N ALA A 336 1.68 -10.13 3.79
CA ALA A 336 0.89 -10.94 4.72
C ALA A 336 1.59 -11.09 6.09
N TRP A 337 2.93 -11.09 6.10
CA TRP A 337 3.73 -11.13 7.32
C TRP A 337 3.56 -9.86 8.17
N GLU A 338 3.66 -8.68 7.56
CA GLU A 338 3.48 -7.40 8.24
C GLU A 338 2.04 -7.26 8.78
N LEU A 339 1.04 -7.66 7.99
CA LEU A 339 -0.35 -7.68 8.43
C LEU A 339 -0.56 -8.66 9.61
N PHE A 340 0.04 -9.84 9.58
CA PHE A 340 -0.05 -10.79 10.70
C PHE A 340 0.65 -10.27 11.96
N LYS A 341 1.79 -9.61 11.80
CA LYS A 341 2.57 -9.04 12.90
C LYS A 341 1.87 -7.86 13.58
N LEU A 342 1.10 -7.08 12.81
CA LEU A 342 0.22 -6.02 13.33
C LEU A 342 -1.05 -6.57 14.00
N ASP A 343 -1.27 -7.89 13.97
CA ASP A 343 -2.55 -8.52 14.32
C ASP A 343 -3.71 -8.01 13.44
N TRP A 344 -3.43 -7.63 12.20
CA TRP A 344 -4.43 -7.23 11.21
C TRP A 344 -5.00 -8.43 10.47
N LEU A 345 -4.18 -9.44 10.17
CA LEU A 345 -4.68 -10.79 9.88
C LEU A 345 -4.98 -11.51 11.20
N SER A 346 -6.20 -12.03 11.30
CA SER A 346 -6.57 -12.90 12.42
C SER A 346 -5.95 -14.29 12.24
N ASP A 347 -5.76 -15.01 13.34
CA ASP A 347 -5.18 -16.35 13.35
C ASP A 347 -5.88 -17.33 12.39
N ASN A 348 -7.19 -17.19 12.24
CA ASN A 348 -7.98 -17.98 11.32
C ASN A 348 -7.82 -17.61 9.84
N GLN A 349 -6.90 -16.72 9.50
CA GLN A 349 -6.47 -16.38 8.15
C GLN A 349 -5.03 -16.84 7.88
N ILE A 350 -4.38 -17.48 8.85
CA ILE A 350 -3.04 -18.04 8.72
C ILE A 350 -3.13 -19.55 8.63
N PHE A 351 -2.65 -20.13 7.54
CA PHE A 351 -2.37 -21.55 7.50
C PHE A 351 -1.05 -21.80 8.23
N CYS A 352 -1.11 -22.44 9.40
CA CYS A 352 0.06 -22.76 10.20
C CYS A 352 0.35 -24.26 10.21
N THR A 353 1.64 -24.60 10.03
CA THR A 353 2.22 -25.95 10.11
C THR A 353 3.61 -25.86 10.75
N THR A 354 4.24 -26.96 11.16
CA THR A 354 5.68 -26.98 11.48
C THR A 354 6.50 -27.53 10.32
N VAL A 355 7.81 -27.22 10.26
CA VAL A 355 8.73 -27.78 9.26
C VAL A 355 8.75 -29.31 9.30
N SER A 356 8.64 -29.92 10.48
CA SER A 356 8.58 -31.38 10.67
C SER A 356 7.30 -32.03 10.15
N GLU A 357 6.23 -31.25 9.95
CA GLU A 357 4.92 -31.72 9.49
C GLU A 357 4.65 -31.37 8.01
N ILE A 358 5.62 -30.75 7.32
CA ILE A 358 5.50 -30.44 5.90
C ILE A 358 5.60 -31.74 5.11
N GLU A 359 4.46 -32.16 4.58
CA GLU A 359 4.34 -33.18 3.54
C GLU A 359 3.74 -32.53 2.28
N ASN A 360 3.19 -33.32 1.37
CA ASN A 360 2.36 -32.80 0.28
C ASN A 360 1.17 -32.02 0.87
N THR A 361 1.26 -30.69 0.82
CA THR A 361 0.32 -29.76 1.44
C THR A 361 -0.22 -28.82 0.37
N PHE A 362 -1.54 -28.77 0.25
CA PHE A 362 -2.23 -27.88 -0.68
C PHE A 362 -3.00 -26.84 0.13
N VAL A 363 -2.70 -25.56 -0.08
CA VAL A 363 -3.32 -24.44 0.63
C VAL A 363 -3.85 -23.45 -0.37
N ASN A 364 -5.11 -23.06 -0.23
CA ASN A 364 -5.68 -21.97 -1.00
C ASN A 364 -5.41 -20.64 -0.32
N LEU A 365 -4.79 -19.72 -1.06
CA LEU A 365 -4.51 -18.37 -0.61
C LEU A 365 -5.47 -17.39 -1.26
N VAL A 366 -6.13 -16.61 -0.42
CA VAL A 366 -6.98 -15.49 -0.80
C VAL A 366 -6.09 -14.26 -0.96
N PRO A 367 -6.20 -13.51 -2.07
CA PRO A 367 -5.50 -12.23 -2.25
C PRO A 367 -5.71 -11.28 -1.08
N LEU A 368 -4.67 -10.55 -0.69
CA LEU A 368 -4.70 -9.67 0.48
C LEU A 368 -5.68 -8.49 0.31
N GLU A 369 -5.94 -8.11 -0.93
CA GLU A 369 -6.73 -6.96 -1.35
C GLU A 369 -8.25 -7.22 -1.44
N ILE A 370 -8.69 -8.47 -1.27
CA ILE A 370 -10.12 -8.82 -1.33
C ILE A 370 -10.63 -9.28 0.04
N PHE A 371 -11.85 -8.90 0.41
CA PHE A 371 -12.48 -9.26 1.69
C PHE A 371 -13.22 -10.59 1.61
N GLU A 372 -12.49 -11.67 1.32
CA GLU A 372 -13.03 -13.03 1.32
C GLU A 372 -12.50 -13.86 2.50
N LYS A 373 -13.25 -14.89 2.86
CA LYS A 373 -12.85 -15.87 3.88
C LYS A 373 -11.83 -16.83 3.27
N GLY A 374 -10.77 -17.13 4.01
CA GLY A 374 -9.77 -18.12 3.62
C GLY A 374 -8.40 -17.81 4.21
N ASN A 375 -7.42 -18.66 3.91
CA ASN A 375 -6.04 -18.42 4.30
C ASN A 375 -5.46 -17.29 3.43
N ARG A 376 -4.69 -16.40 4.04
CA ARG A 376 -4.02 -15.26 3.39
C ARG A 376 -2.50 -15.37 3.46
N ALA A 377 -2.01 -16.23 4.34
CA ALA A 377 -0.63 -16.63 4.44
C ALA A 377 -0.55 -18.11 4.75
N ALA A 378 0.51 -18.76 4.28
CA ALA A 378 0.95 -20.06 4.76
C ALA A 378 2.32 -19.89 5.41
N ILE A 379 2.46 -20.33 6.66
CA ILE A 379 3.67 -20.17 7.45
C ILE A 379 4.03 -21.52 8.06
N ALA A 380 5.32 -21.86 7.99
CA ALA A 380 5.87 -23.04 8.65
C ALA A 380 6.68 -22.62 9.89
N GLY A 381 6.16 -22.94 11.07
CA GLY A 381 6.85 -22.78 12.35
C GLY A 381 8.14 -23.57 12.41
N GLY A 382 9.17 -22.98 13.01
CA GLY A 382 10.56 -23.46 12.95
C GLY A 382 11.36 -22.91 11.77
N SER A 383 10.75 -22.15 10.86
CA SER A 383 11.46 -21.35 9.86
C SER A 383 12.12 -20.11 10.50
N ILE A 384 13.23 -19.65 9.94
CA ILE A 384 13.90 -18.42 10.37
C ILE A 384 13.42 -17.27 9.48
N VAL A 385 12.91 -16.18 10.08
CA VAL A 385 12.78 -14.89 9.39
C VAL A 385 14.08 -14.14 9.58
N LEU A 386 14.98 -14.25 8.62
CA LEU A 386 16.15 -13.38 8.50
C LEU A 386 15.86 -12.37 7.40
N ILE A 387 15.62 -11.13 7.80
CA ILE A 387 15.70 -9.98 6.90
C ILE A 387 17.01 -9.28 7.28
N THR A 388 18.08 -9.60 6.57
CA THR A 388 19.32 -8.84 6.64
C THR A 388 19.20 -7.69 5.65
N GLN A 389 19.05 -6.47 6.15
CA GLN A 389 19.17 -5.28 5.30
C GLN A 389 20.66 -4.95 5.14
N GLU A 390 21.40 -5.81 4.44
CA GLU A 390 22.73 -5.44 3.97
C GLU A 390 22.57 -4.77 2.61
N TRP A 391 22.86 -3.47 2.57
CA TRP A 391 23.17 -2.81 1.31
C TRP A 391 24.30 -3.64 0.67
N TRP A 392 24.02 -4.30 -0.47
CA TRP A 392 24.96 -4.88 -1.44
C TRP A 392 25.21 -6.39 -1.51
N LEU A 393 24.61 -7.29 -0.70
CA LEU A 393 24.89 -8.73 -0.84
C LEU A 393 23.64 -9.63 -0.79
N PHE A 394 23.22 -10.11 -1.97
CA PHE A 394 22.26 -11.21 -2.09
C PHE A 394 22.99 -12.55 -1.91
N THR A 395 22.73 -13.26 -0.81
CA THR A 395 22.95 -14.71 -0.74
C THR A 395 21.62 -15.42 -0.93
N ILE A 396 21.50 -16.20 -2.00
CA ILE A 396 20.35 -17.07 -2.27
C ILE A 396 20.44 -18.25 -1.30
N GLY A 397 19.75 -18.14 -0.16
CA GLY A 397 19.32 -19.28 0.64
C GLY A 397 17.82 -19.49 0.42
N LEU A 398 17.38 -20.74 0.24
CA LEU A 398 15.97 -21.07 0.17
C LEU A 398 15.28 -20.65 1.49
N PHE A 399 14.58 -19.52 1.49
CA PHE A 399 13.69 -19.11 2.56
C PHE A 399 12.28 -19.04 1.99
N ALA A 400 11.47 -20.03 2.32
CA ALA A 400 10.05 -20.05 1.99
C ALA A 400 9.29 -19.09 2.91
N ILE A 401 9.41 -17.78 2.67
CA ILE A 401 8.28 -16.90 2.89
C ILE A 401 7.53 -16.92 1.56
N ILE A 402 6.55 -17.80 1.43
CA ILE A 402 5.57 -17.71 0.33
C ILE A 402 4.66 -16.53 0.68
N ALA A 403 5.16 -15.31 0.48
CA ALA A 403 4.33 -14.14 0.30
C ALA A 403 3.82 -14.22 -1.15
N ALA A 404 2.74 -14.96 -1.36
CA ALA A 404 2.05 -14.95 -2.64
C ALA A 404 1.36 -13.59 -2.79
N THR A 405 2.05 -12.61 -3.37
CA THR A 405 1.37 -11.51 -4.06
C THR A 405 0.95 -12.07 -5.43
N CYS A 406 -0.34 -12.37 -5.60
CA CYS A 406 -0.88 -12.69 -6.92
C CYS A 406 -0.73 -11.46 -7.83
N CYS A 407 0.00 -11.62 -8.94
CA CYS A 407 0.08 -10.66 -10.05
C CYS A 407 -1.20 -10.60 -10.88
#